data_AF-A0A1C0T0H0-F1
#
_entry.id   AF-A0A1C0T0H0-F1
#
_cell.length_a   1.000
_cell.length_b   1.000
_cell.length_c   1.000
_cell.angle_alpha   90.00
_cell.angle_beta   90.00
_cell.angle_gamma   90.00
#
_symmetry.space_group_name_H-M   'P 1'
#
loop_
_entity.id
_entity.type
_entity.pdbx_description
1 polymer ?
#
loop_
_entity_poly.entity_id
_entity_poly.type
_entity_poly.pdbx_seq_one_letter_code
_entity_poly.pdbx_strand_id
1 'polypeptide(L)'
;MTLDGFLSFLALFIAFYAIVSPVTRLRAQLHLAVQIPLALLAVLLVLYFEFFALLGQPCRLPNADACRWLVFPSDGRFAPPQAAFLVVFVWMIAAGGLSFLLKPGPRSLTTIGKIVQTLLYEQRFAELLDFIRSHLGLIEAAAGRRLRRQRMHDWVADANWVRRRNIRAIMPVELEEDEKEQPEAGYGKRIYEGFRRRIRWIRYVLPAGHKAEAVAHDIARVLLRSEELRKFLVTLRPDALPDLMAIKLQIRFDFSDKVLRDLIADTGSRLYQEIEHNQNLRDKGGYAIPEENVLLRYLFGDAEVAHKLGAWKPVGDEILNMIRGGAKSGYADDLNDLPDNFDDQRWRDPTFVCVRYFDIMVHEAMRQGVPYHMWLFYLPLILKELDDIYDTSRETIDTLAEFPTRNARLMYEIFDVLGDWVKNIRHLDKSSPHAAVSDDGEFASGVIPMDAAVALGTAMATVALSNRIGDTFAGYLHDCVLSDIASLSRKGLEGQMRAMLIRSIISGGNRHLKGRYGERLKTFVAMADPVLRHSVKDYTDALAAAFPEPGGRR
;
A
#
# COMPACT_ATOMS: atom_id res chain seq x y z
N MET A 1 0.66 1.12 -58.22
CA MET A 1 -0.71 1.57 -57.87
C MET A 1 -0.94 2.83 -58.66
N THR A 2 -2.10 3.09 -59.24
CA THR A 2 -2.31 4.46 -59.77
C THR A 2 -2.14 5.48 -58.64
N LEU A 3 -1.73 6.70 -58.98
CA LEU A 3 -1.56 7.79 -58.01
C LEU A 3 -2.83 7.99 -57.14
N ASP A 4 -4.01 7.74 -57.73
CA ASP A 4 -5.31 7.73 -57.06
C ASP A 4 -5.44 6.65 -55.98
N GLY A 5 -4.84 5.46 -56.20
CA GLY A 5 -4.80 4.40 -55.20
C GLY A 5 -3.95 4.77 -53.98
N PHE A 6 -2.84 5.49 -54.18
CA PHE A 6 -1.98 5.95 -53.09
C PHE A 6 -2.64 7.06 -52.27
N LEU A 7 -3.31 8.00 -52.95
CA LEU A 7 -4.10 9.04 -52.29
C LEU A 7 -5.29 8.45 -51.51
N SER A 8 -5.99 7.47 -52.09
CA SER A 8 -7.09 6.76 -51.41
C SER A 8 -6.60 6.04 -50.15
N PHE A 9 -5.43 5.42 -50.21
CA PHE A 9 -4.80 4.78 -49.06
C PHE A 9 -4.40 5.79 -47.98
N LEU A 10 -3.79 6.92 -48.36
CA LEU A 10 -3.44 7.99 -47.42
C LEU A 10 -4.69 8.56 -46.73
N ALA A 11 -5.78 8.74 -47.48
CA ALA A 11 -7.06 9.18 -46.94
C ALA A 11 -7.66 8.17 -45.95
N LEU A 12 -7.60 6.86 -46.27
CA LEU A 12 -8.02 5.80 -45.36
C LEU A 12 -7.16 5.78 -44.08
N PHE A 13 -5.86 6.00 -44.20
CA PHE A 13 -4.95 6.05 -43.05
C PHE A 13 -5.24 7.26 -42.15
N ILE A 14 -5.52 8.44 -42.73
CA ILE A 14 -5.93 9.63 -41.97
C ILE A 14 -7.29 9.39 -41.29
N ALA A 15 -8.24 8.78 -41.98
CA ALA A 15 -9.54 8.42 -41.42
C ALA A 15 -9.40 7.42 -40.26
N PHE A 16 -8.57 6.38 -40.42
CA PHE A 16 -8.25 5.43 -39.35
C PHE A 16 -7.60 6.14 -38.17
N TYR A 17 -6.58 6.99 -38.40
CA TYR A 17 -5.95 7.77 -37.34
C TYR A 17 -6.96 8.67 -36.61
N ALA A 18 -7.97 9.20 -37.30
CA ALA A 18 -9.04 10.01 -36.72
C ALA A 18 -10.08 9.19 -35.91
N ILE A 19 -10.15 7.87 -36.08
CA ILE A 19 -11.04 6.96 -35.34
C ILE A 19 -10.31 6.30 -34.15
N VAL A 20 -9.00 6.08 -34.28
CA VAL A 20 -8.15 5.44 -33.27
C VAL A 20 -8.21 6.19 -31.93
N SER A 21 -8.25 5.45 -30.82
CA SER A 21 -8.39 6.03 -29.48
C SER A 21 -7.22 6.99 -29.15
N PRO A 22 -7.44 8.03 -28.34
CA PRO A 22 -6.41 9.00 -28.00
C PRO A 22 -5.14 8.35 -27.45
N VAL A 23 -5.27 7.31 -26.61
CA VAL A 23 -4.15 6.56 -26.02
C VAL A 23 -3.29 5.89 -27.10
N THR A 24 -3.91 5.30 -28.12
CA THR A 24 -3.19 4.71 -29.25
C THR A 24 -2.50 5.76 -30.13
N ARG A 25 -3.07 6.95 -30.30
CA ARG A 25 -2.38 8.06 -30.99
C ARG A 25 -1.17 8.53 -30.20
N LEU A 26 -1.31 8.67 -28.88
CA LEU A 26 -0.21 9.05 -27.98
C LEU A 26 0.91 8.00 -27.96
N ARG A 27 0.57 6.71 -28.01
CA ARG A 27 1.57 5.63 -28.17
C ARG A 27 2.27 5.70 -29.53
N ALA A 28 1.54 5.94 -30.62
CA ALA A 28 2.15 6.13 -31.93
C ALA A 28 3.14 7.32 -31.94
N GLN A 29 2.83 8.40 -31.20
CA GLN A 29 3.74 9.53 -31.04
C GLN A 29 5.05 9.17 -30.33
N LEU A 30 5.05 8.21 -29.40
CA LEU A 30 6.28 7.76 -28.72
C LEU A 30 7.26 7.07 -29.68
N HIS A 31 6.77 6.48 -30.78
CA HIS A 31 7.60 5.76 -31.76
C HIS A 31 7.87 6.55 -33.04
N LEU A 32 7.42 7.82 -33.14
CA LEU A 32 7.64 8.70 -34.30
C LEU A 32 9.09 8.69 -34.79
N ALA A 33 10.07 8.70 -33.87
CA ALA A 33 11.49 8.71 -34.23
C ALA A 33 11.96 7.48 -35.03
N VAL A 34 11.26 6.34 -34.90
CA VAL A 34 11.54 5.11 -35.66
C VAL A 34 10.59 4.96 -36.84
N GLN A 35 9.35 5.43 -36.69
CA GLN A 35 8.32 5.36 -37.74
C GLN A 35 8.61 6.31 -38.91
N ILE A 36 9.17 7.51 -38.66
CA ILE A 36 9.52 8.48 -39.72
C ILE A 36 10.54 7.92 -40.72
N PRO A 37 11.73 7.42 -40.32
CA PRO A 37 12.70 6.89 -41.29
C PRO A 37 12.18 5.64 -42.00
N LEU A 38 11.40 4.80 -41.32
CA LEU A 38 10.77 3.62 -41.91
C LEU A 38 9.72 4.01 -42.97
N ALA A 39 8.90 5.03 -42.69
CA ALA A 39 7.93 5.58 -43.63
C ALA A 39 8.62 6.27 -44.82
N LEU A 40 9.70 7.02 -44.58
CA LEU A 40 10.46 7.68 -45.63
C LEU A 40 11.11 6.65 -46.57
N LEU A 41 11.66 5.57 -46.03
CA LEU A 41 12.17 4.45 -46.81
C LEU A 41 11.05 3.80 -47.67
N ALA A 42 9.88 3.56 -47.07
CA ALA A 42 8.73 2.99 -47.80
C ALA A 42 8.25 3.92 -48.92
N VAL A 43 8.15 5.22 -48.68
CA VAL A 43 7.77 6.22 -49.69
C VAL A 43 8.81 6.27 -50.82
N LEU A 44 10.11 6.27 -50.50
CA LEU A 44 11.16 6.21 -51.52
C LEU A 44 11.08 4.96 -52.38
N LEU A 45 10.81 3.80 -51.77
CA LEU A 45 10.63 2.53 -52.49
C LEU A 45 9.38 2.56 -53.37
N VAL A 46 8.25 3.08 -52.88
CA VAL A 46 7.02 3.23 -53.66
C VAL A 46 7.25 4.15 -54.86
N LEU A 47 7.90 5.30 -54.66
CA LEU A 47 8.24 6.21 -55.75
C LEU A 47 9.20 5.56 -56.77
N TYR A 48 10.20 4.81 -56.30
CA TYR A 48 11.10 4.08 -57.18
C TYR A 48 10.35 3.06 -58.07
N PHE A 49 9.41 2.30 -57.51
CA PHE A 49 8.64 1.31 -58.26
C PHE A 49 7.61 1.94 -59.21
N GLU A 50 7.01 3.07 -58.85
CA GLU A 50 6.02 3.76 -59.68
C GLU A 50 6.70 4.51 -60.86
N PHE A 51 7.88 5.09 -60.63
CA PHE A 51 8.69 5.75 -61.67
C PHE A 51 9.74 4.83 -62.30
N PHE A 52 9.63 3.50 -62.11
CA PHE A 52 10.60 2.52 -62.63
C PHE A 52 10.79 2.63 -64.14
N ALA A 53 9.73 2.95 -64.89
CA ALA A 53 9.79 3.16 -66.34
C ALA A 53 10.60 4.39 -66.78
N LEU A 54 10.77 5.40 -65.91
CA LEU A 54 11.57 6.61 -66.17
C LEU A 54 12.97 6.54 -65.54
N LEU A 55 13.11 5.92 -64.37
CA LEU A 55 14.33 5.88 -63.57
C LEU A 55 15.14 4.59 -63.71
N GLY A 56 14.59 3.58 -64.38
CA GLY A 56 15.26 2.31 -64.66
C GLY A 56 16.48 2.52 -65.56
N GLN A 57 17.62 2.88 -64.96
CA GLN A 57 18.87 2.94 -65.70
C GLN A 57 19.30 1.53 -66.10
N PRO A 58 19.74 1.31 -67.35
CA PRO A 58 20.37 0.04 -67.72
C PRO A 58 21.65 -0.14 -66.90
N CYS A 59 21.72 -1.24 -66.14
CA CYS A 59 22.86 -1.57 -65.28
C CYS A 59 24.18 -1.53 -66.07
N ARG A 60 25.08 -0.59 -65.73
CA ARG A 60 26.44 -0.46 -66.30
C ARG A 60 27.54 -1.00 -65.36
N LEU A 61 27.20 -1.81 -64.36
CA LEU A 61 28.17 -2.35 -63.40
C LEU A 61 28.61 -3.78 -63.76
N PRO A 62 29.89 -4.15 -63.56
CA PRO A 62 30.46 -5.41 -64.07
C PRO A 62 30.02 -6.68 -63.32
N ASN A 63 29.41 -6.54 -62.13
CA ASN A 63 28.97 -7.67 -61.32
C ASN A 63 27.49 -7.96 -61.58
N ALA A 64 27.23 -8.80 -62.58
CA ALA A 64 25.92 -9.10 -63.15
C ALA A 64 24.90 -9.72 -62.16
N ASP A 65 25.35 -10.34 -61.07
CA ASP A 65 24.47 -11.08 -60.16
C ASP A 65 23.65 -10.19 -59.21
N ALA A 66 24.19 -9.03 -58.80
CA ALA A 66 23.45 -8.06 -57.99
C ALA A 66 22.40 -7.30 -58.83
N CYS A 67 22.66 -7.11 -60.13
CA CYS A 67 21.76 -6.41 -61.05
C CYS A 67 20.49 -7.22 -61.37
N ARG A 68 20.50 -8.56 -61.23
CA ARG A 68 19.28 -9.38 -61.40
C ARG A 68 18.19 -9.08 -60.38
N TRP A 69 18.53 -8.57 -59.19
CA TRP A 69 17.56 -8.16 -58.18
C TRP A 69 16.93 -6.79 -58.44
N LEU A 70 17.53 -5.97 -59.31
CA LEU A 70 17.10 -4.60 -59.62
C LEU A 70 16.35 -4.49 -60.96
N VAL A 71 16.25 -5.57 -61.73
CA VAL A 71 15.57 -5.61 -63.05
C VAL A 71 14.35 -6.52 -62.95
N PHE A 72 13.15 -5.98 -63.22
CA PHE A 72 11.92 -6.77 -63.22
C PHE A 72 11.90 -7.78 -64.38
N PRO A 73 11.41 -9.02 -64.17
CA PRO A 73 11.26 -10.01 -65.24
C PRO A 73 10.30 -9.49 -66.32
N SER A 74 10.70 -9.59 -67.58
CA SER A 74 9.90 -9.23 -68.76
C SER A 74 8.64 -10.10 -68.97
N ASP A 75 8.45 -11.10 -68.12
CA ASP A 75 7.49 -12.19 -68.31
C ASP A 75 6.06 -11.84 -67.82
N GLY A 76 5.80 -10.59 -67.43
CA GLY A 76 4.47 -10.08 -67.04
C GLY A 76 3.88 -10.64 -65.74
N ARG A 77 4.56 -11.58 -65.07
CA ARG A 77 4.06 -12.24 -63.85
C ARG A 77 4.07 -11.35 -62.60
N PHE A 78 4.86 -10.27 -62.61
CA PHE A 78 4.96 -9.35 -61.46
C PHE A 78 5.23 -7.92 -61.94
N ALA A 79 4.21 -7.06 -61.87
CA ALA A 79 4.29 -5.69 -62.37
C ALA A 79 4.84 -4.73 -61.29
N PRO A 80 5.59 -3.68 -61.66
CA PRO A 80 6.07 -2.65 -60.71
C PRO A 80 4.96 -2.05 -59.81
N PRO A 81 3.73 -1.81 -60.31
CA PRO A 81 2.58 -1.40 -59.48
C PRO A 81 2.22 -2.37 -58.34
N GLN A 82 2.42 -3.69 -58.53
CA GLN A 82 2.14 -4.72 -57.54
C GLN A 82 3.27 -4.79 -56.48
N ALA A 83 4.51 -4.52 -56.89
CA ALA A 83 5.65 -4.38 -55.98
C ALA A 83 5.47 -3.19 -55.03
N ALA A 84 5.01 -2.04 -55.53
CA ALA A 84 4.69 -0.87 -54.70
C ALA A 84 3.62 -1.19 -53.63
N PHE A 85 2.59 -1.95 -53.99
CA PHE A 85 1.56 -2.39 -53.04
C PHE A 85 2.14 -3.31 -51.95
N LEU A 86 2.99 -4.25 -52.33
CA LEU A 86 3.66 -5.16 -51.39
C LEU A 86 4.56 -4.40 -50.42
N VAL A 87 5.26 -3.35 -50.88
CA VAL A 87 6.05 -2.46 -50.03
C VAL A 87 5.18 -1.77 -48.97
N VAL A 88 4.04 -1.19 -49.37
CA VAL A 88 3.11 -0.55 -48.42
C VAL A 88 2.56 -1.56 -47.41
N PHE A 89 2.21 -2.77 -47.86
CA PHE A 89 1.68 -3.82 -47.01
C PHE A 89 2.72 -4.32 -45.99
N VAL A 90 3.95 -4.60 -46.44
CA VAL A 90 5.07 -4.99 -45.57
C VAL A 90 5.43 -3.86 -44.61
N TRP A 91 5.43 -2.61 -45.08
CA TRP A 91 5.64 -1.44 -44.24
C TRP A 91 4.58 -1.32 -43.14
N MET A 92 3.30 -1.54 -43.44
CA MET A 92 2.24 -1.50 -42.41
C MET A 92 2.41 -2.61 -41.36
N ILE A 93 2.70 -3.84 -41.78
CA ILE A 93 2.96 -4.95 -40.86
C ILE A 93 4.21 -4.64 -40.02
N ALA A 94 5.26 -4.12 -40.63
CA ALA A 94 6.49 -3.74 -39.94
C ALA A 94 6.25 -2.57 -38.97
N ALA A 95 5.52 -1.53 -39.37
CA ALA A 95 5.21 -0.35 -38.56
C ALA A 95 4.32 -0.72 -37.36
N GLY A 96 3.27 -1.51 -37.58
CA GLY A 96 2.40 -2.04 -36.53
C GLY A 96 3.16 -2.98 -35.60
N GLY A 97 3.92 -3.93 -36.16
CA GLY A 97 4.77 -4.85 -35.41
C GLY A 97 5.82 -4.14 -34.58
N LEU A 98 6.52 -3.13 -35.13
CA LEU A 98 7.50 -2.33 -34.39
C LEU A 98 6.85 -1.56 -33.24
N SER A 99 5.66 -0.99 -33.45
CA SER A 99 4.96 -0.23 -32.41
C SER A 99 4.54 -1.11 -31.23
N PHE A 100 4.27 -2.40 -31.48
CA PHE A 100 3.93 -3.36 -30.45
C PHE A 100 5.17 -3.97 -29.76
N LEU A 101 6.25 -4.22 -30.52
CA LEU A 101 7.45 -4.90 -30.03
C LEU A 101 8.47 -3.95 -29.39
N LEU A 102 8.56 -2.70 -29.84
CA LEU A 102 9.52 -1.74 -29.30
C LEU A 102 9.00 -1.20 -27.96
N LYS A 103 9.61 -1.63 -26.86
CA LYS A 103 9.37 -1.02 -25.55
C LYS A 103 9.94 0.41 -25.53
N PRO A 104 9.19 1.40 -25.00
CA PRO A 104 9.67 2.78 -24.91
C PRO A 104 10.97 2.85 -24.11
N GLY A 105 11.95 3.56 -24.66
CA GLY A 105 13.29 3.69 -24.08
C GLY A 105 13.45 4.95 -23.24
N PRO A 106 14.61 5.17 -22.60
CA PRO A 106 14.85 6.33 -21.74
C PRO A 106 14.72 7.69 -22.46
N ARG A 107 14.83 7.70 -23.79
CA ARG A 107 14.67 8.92 -24.62
C ARG A 107 13.21 9.34 -24.77
N SER A 108 12.25 8.43 -24.64
CA SER A 108 10.83 8.76 -24.78
C SER A 108 10.25 9.36 -23.49
N LEU A 109 10.99 9.35 -22.37
CA LEU A 109 10.54 9.93 -21.10
C LEU A 109 10.22 11.42 -21.20
N THR A 110 10.93 12.18 -22.02
CA THR A 110 10.62 13.60 -22.27
C THR A 110 9.28 13.77 -22.96
N THR A 111 8.97 12.92 -23.94
CA THR A 111 7.66 12.91 -24.61
C THR A 111 6.56 12.44 -23.67
N ILE A 112 6.81 11.38 -22.89
CA ILE A 112 5.88 10.88 -21.86
C ILE A 112 5.55 12.01 -20.88
N GLY A 113 6.56 12.76 -20.41
CA GLY A 113 6.33 13.86 -19.47
C GLY A 113 5.46 14.98 -20.05
N LYS A 114 5.66 15.34 -21.32
CA LYS A 114 4.80 16.32 -22.00
C LYS A 114 3.35 15.81 -22.10
N ILE A 115 3.16 14.57 -22.52
CA ILE A 115 1.83 13.96 -22.64
C ILE A 115 1.13 13.92 -21.27
N VAL A 116 1.84 13.49 -20.23
CA VAL A 116 1.33 13.46 -18.86
C VAL A 116 0.89 14.85 -18.41
N GLN A 117 1.71 15.87 -18.63
CA GLN A 117 1.36 17.25 -18.27
C GLN A 117 0.13 17.76 -19.03
N THR A 118 0.07 17.51 -20.34
CA THR A 118 -1.08 17.91 -21.17
C THR A 118 -2.36 17.24 -20.71
N LEU A 119 -2.36 15.92 -20.53
CA LEU A 119 -3.54 15.17 -20.09
C LEU A 119 -3.98 15.54 -18.67
N LEU A 120 -3.02 15.83 -17.79
CA LEU A 120 -3.33 16.30 -16.44
C LEU A 120 -3.98 17.69 -16.46
N TYR A 121 -3.45 18.61 -17.27
CA TYR A 121 -4.01 19.96 -17.45
C TYR A 121 -5.40 19.92 -18.09
N GLU A 122 -5.61 19.03 -19.08
CA GLU A 122 -6.91 18.79 -19.71
C GLU A 122 -7.90 18.01 -18.82
N GLN A 123 -7.50 17.60 -17.62
CA GLN A 123 -8.30 16.78 -16.68
C GLN A 123 -8.81 15.45 -17.27
N ARG A 124 -8.09 14.89 -18.25
CA ARG A 124 -8.44 13.62 -18.91
C ARG A 124 -7.86 12.44 -18.12
N PHE A 125 -8.26 12.32 -16.86
CA PHE A 125 -7.64 11.40 -15.90
C PHE A 125 -7.78 9.92 -16.28
N ALA A 126 -8.88 9.51 -16.90
CA ALA A 126 -9.06 8.14 -17.36
C ALA A 126 -8.02 7.75 -18.42
N GLU A 127 -7.84 8.60 -19.42
CA GLU A 127 -6.84 8.37 -20.47
C GLU A 127 -5.41 8.48 -19.96
N LEU A 128 -5.18 9.42 -19.03
CA LEU A 128 -3.91 9.58 -18.33
C LEU A 128 -3.54 8.29 -17.58
N LEU A 129 -4.49 7.69 -16.87
CA LEU A 129 -4.29 6.45 -16.12
C LEU A 129 -3.97 5.28 -17.05
N ASP A 130 -4.76 5.08 -18.11
CA ASP A 130 -4.54 4.00 -19.09
C ASP A 130 -3.19 4.15 -19.80
N PHE A 131 -2.76 5.39 -20.05
CA PHE A 131 -1.44 5.69 -20.59
C PHE A 131 -0.35 5.36 -19.58
N ILE A 132 -0.45 5.86 -18.34
CA ILE A 132 0.60 5.76 -17.32
C ILE A 132 0.84 4.32 -16.88
N ARG A 133 -0.22 3.51 -16.67
CA ARG A 133 -0.09 2.12 -16.18
C ARG A 133 0.92 1.32 -16.98
N SER A 134 0.91 1.45 -18.31
CA SER A 134 1.85 0.78 -19.22
C SER A 134 3.31 1.29 -19.13
N HIS A 135 3.54 2.47 -18.56
CA HIS A 135 4.83 3.15 -18.48
C HIS A 135 5.38 3.28 -17.05
N LEU A 136 4.61 2.95 -16.01
CA LEU A 136 5.03 3.07 -14.61
C LEU A 136 6.36 2.36 -14.33
N GLY A 137 6.53 1.14 -14.85
CA GLY A 137 7.78 0.39 -14.66
C GLY A 137 9.00 1.07 -15.29
N LEU A 138 8.83 1.80 -16.40
CA LEU A 138 9.90 2.58 -17.02
C LEU A 138 10.23 3.83 -16.19
N ILE A 139 9.20 4.54 -15.72
CA ILE A 139 9.36 5.72 -14.86
C ILE A 139 10.08 5.33 -13.57
N GLU A 140 9.64 4.27 -12.91
CA GLU A 140 10.28 3.74 -11.71
C GLU A 140 11.73 3.34 -11.97
N ALA A 141 11.99 2.57 -13.04
CA ALA A 141 13.33 2.11 -13.35
C ALA A 141 14.27 3.27 -13.69
N ALA A 142 13.79 4.32 -14.36
CA ALA A 142 14.57 5.49 -14.72
C ALA A 142 14.84 6.41 -13.52
N ALA A 143 13.83 6.65 -12.67
CA ALA A 143 13.95 7.46 -11.46
C ALA A 143 14.83 6.75 -10.41
N GLY A 144 14.68 5.44 -10.22
CA GLY A 144 15.50 4.67 -9.28
C GLY A 144 16.92 4.33 -9.76
N ARG A 145 17.39 4.92 -10.86
CA ARG A 145 18.67 4.60 -11.54
C ARG A 145 18.87 3.10 -11.84
N ARG A 146 17.79 2.36 -12.09
CA ARG A 146 17.82 0.90 -12.30
C ARG A 146 17.96 0.48 -13.76
N LEU A 147 17.97 1.42 -14.70
CA LEU A 147 18.18 1.10 -16.12
C LEU A 147 19.58 0.49 -16.34
N ARG A 148 19.69 -0.51 -17.22
CA ARG A 148 20.97 -1.20 -17.53
C ARG A 148 22.10 -0.21 -17.86
N ARG A 149 21.80 0.84 -18.63
CA ARG A 149 22.78 1.88 -19.00
C ARG A 149 23.22 2.74 -17.80
N GLN A 150 22.31 3.09 -16.89
CA GLN A 150 22.63 3.82 -15.67
C GLN A 150 23.44 2.95 -14.70
N ARG A 151 23.04 1.69 -14.49
CA ARG A 151 23.80 0.73 -13.68
C ARG A 151 25.21 0.50 -14.21
N MET A 152 25.36 0.40 -15.54
CA MET A 152 26.66 0.23 -16.18
C MET A 152 27.52 1.48 -16.01
N HIS A 153 26.96 2.68 -16.21
CA HIS A 153 27.67 3.93 -15.91
C HIS A 153 28.07 4.00 -14.43
N ASP A 154 27.16 3.69 -13.50
CA ASP A 154 27.43 3.75 -12.06
C ASP A 154 28.46 2.71 -11.64
N TRP A 155 28.42 1.50 -12.19
CA TRP A 155 29.47 0.49 -12.00
C TRP A 155 30.84 0.96 -12.51
N VAL A 156 30.89 1.67 -13.65
CA VAL A 156 32.12 2.27 -14.18
C VAL A 156 32.58 3.48 -13.34
N ALA A 157 31.64 4.30 -12.85
CA ALA A 157 31.91 5.55 -12.14
C ALA A 157 32.18 5.38 -10.64
N ASP A 158 31.75 4.28 -10.01
CA ASP A 158 31.83 4.08 -8.56
C ASP A 158 33.24 3.73 -8.09
N ALA A 159 34.08 4.74 -7.88
CA ALA A 159 35.41 4.60 -7.29
C ALA A 159 35.39 4.15 -5.81
N ASN A 160 34.23 4.12 -5.16
CA ASN A 160 34.09 3.97 -3.70
C ASN A 160 33.22 2.78 -3.26
N TRP A 161 33.23 1.67 -4.01
CA TRP A 161 32.55 0.43 -3.58
C TRP A 161 33.02 -0.05 -2.18
N VAL A 162 34.30 0.15 -1.86
CA VAL A 162 34.87 -0.17 -0.54
C VAL A 162 34.27 0.71 0.57
N ARG A 163 33.94 1.97 0.29
CA ARG A 163 33.31 2.88 1.26
C ARG A 163 31.83 2.57 1.48
N ARG A 164 31.14 2.04 0.46
CA ARG A 164 29.72 1.65 0.56
C ARG A 164 29.48 0.38 1.37
N ARG A 165 30.46 -0.52 1.51
CA ARG A 165 30.37 -1.63 2.46
C ARG A 165 30.40 -1.13 3.92
N ASN A 166 31.11 -0.04 4.19
CA ASN A 166 31.16 0.59 5.52
C ASN A 166 30.01 1.56 5.81
N ILE A 167 29.40 2.19 4.79
CA ILE A 167 28.26 3.11 5.00
C ILE A 167 26.93 2.36 5.15
N ARG A 168 26.85 1.10 4.71
CA ARG A 168 25.68 0.25 5.04
C ARG A 168 25.67 -0.18 6.52
N ALA A 169 26.66 0.24 7.31
CA ALA A 169 26.76 0.05 8.76
C ALA A 169 26.46 1.34 9.59
N ILE A 170 25.84 2.35 8.99
CA ILE A 170 25.44 3.60 9.68
C ILE A 170 24.06 3.99 9.10
N MET A 171 22.88 3.80 9.70
CA MET A 171 22.35 3.60 11.06
C MET A 171 20.87 3.05 10.91
N PRO A 172 20.11 2.64 11.95
CA PRO A 172 20.27 2.97 13.37
C PRO A 172 20.69 1.81 14.27
N VAL A 173 21.12 2.23 15.44
CA VAL A 173 21.60 1.49 16.61
C VAL A 173 20.59 0.45 17.08
N GLU A 174 21.06 -0.80 17.20
CA GLU A 174 20.70 -1.74 18.26
C GLU A 174 21.99 -2.46 18.69
N LEU A 175 21.99 -2.88 19.95
CA LEU A 175 23.15 -3.17 20.81
C LEU A 175 24.02 -4.36 20.35
N GLU A 176 25.24 -4.34 20.88
CA GLU A 176 26.38 -5.24 20.72
C GLU A 176 26.04 -6.74 20.52
N GLU A 177 26.75 -7.40 19.58
CA GLU A 177 27.55 -8.60 19.87
C GLU A 177 28.38 -9.09 18.65
N ASP A 178 29.65 -9.40 18.94
CA ASP A 178 30.69 -10.16 18.23
C ASP A 178 31.24 -9.72 16.85
N GLU A 179 32.41 -9.07 16.92
CA GLU A 179 33.41 -8.96 15.85
C GLU A 179 33.88 -10.35 15.37
N LYS A 180 33.49 -10.72 14.14
CA LYS A 180 34.18 -11.77 13.39
C LYS A 180 35.19 -11.16 12.42
N GLU A 181 36.43 -11.63 12.54
CA GLU A 181 37.60 -11.26 11.75
C GLU A 181 37.34 -11.17 10.24
N GLN A 182 37.85 -10.10 9.62
CA GLN A 182 37.77 -9.86 8.19
C GLN A 182 38.69 -10.82 7.42
N PRO A 183 38.25 -11.48 6.34
CA PRO A 183 39.14 -12.30 5.52
C PRO A 183 40.00 -11.42 4.60
N GLU A 184 41.31 -11.70 4.58
CA GLU A 184 42.30 -11.04 3.74
C GLU A 184 41.97 -11.11 2.24
N ALA A 185 42.25 -10.01 1.54
CA ALA A 185 41.88 -9.80 0.15
C ALA A 185 42.77 -10.58 -0.84
N GLY A 186 42.23 -11.67 -1.40
CA GLY A 186 42.90 -12.51 -2.39
C GLY A 186 43.24 -11.87 -3.76
N TYR A 187 44.24 -12.46 -4.41
CA TYR A 187 44.92 -12.12 -5.67
C TYR A 187 44.04 -11.64 -6.84
N GLY A 188 42.77 -12.07 -6.91
CA GLY A 188 41.81 -11.62 -7.94
C GLY A 188 41.49 -10.12 -7.92
N LYS A 189 41.70 -9.45 -6.78
CA LYS A 189 41.41 -8.00 -6.61
C LYS A 189 42.35 -7.10 -7.44
N ARG A 190 43.62 -7.49 -7.62
CA ARG A 190 44.62 -6.69 -8.38
C ARG A 190 44.42 -6.77 -9.90
N ILE A 191 44.03 -7.93 -10.42
CA ILE A 191 43.73 -8.12 -11.85
C ILE A 191 42.45 -7.34 -12.22
N TYR A 192 41.45 -7.36 -11.34
CA TYR A 192 40.19 -6.63 -11.50
C TYR A 192 40.38 -5.09 -11.49
N GLU A 193 41.26 -4.56 -10.63
CA GLU A 193 41.59 -3.14 -10.60
C GLU A 193 42.36 -2.65 -11.83
N GLY A 194 43.25 -3.49 -12.39
CA GLY A 194 43.99 -3.20 -13.62
C GLY A 194 43.11 -3.10 -14.85
N PHE A 195 42.16 -4.03 -15.00
CA PHE A 195 41.13 -4.00 -16.06
C PHE A 195 40.23 -2.75 -15.94
N ARG A 196 39.88 -2.36 -14.71
CA ARG A 196 39.02 -1.21 -14.43
C ARG A 196 39.68 0.14 -14.72
N ARG A 197 40.99 0.30 -14.48
CA ARG A 197 41.75 1.50 -14.88
C ARG A 197 41.71 1.72 -16.40
N ARG A 198 41.77 0.63 -17.18
CA ARG A 198 41.67 0.68 -18.65
C ARG A 198 40.26 0.96 -19.18
N ILE A 199 39.20 0.81 -18.38
CA ILE A 199 37.80 1.05 -18.77
C ILE A 199 37.29 2.42 -18.31
N ARG A 200 38.06 3.15 -17.50
CA ARG A 200 37.66 4.44 -16.93
C ARG A 200 37.38 5.52 -17.99
N TRP A 201 38.02 5.46 -19.16
CA TRP A 201 37.75 6.37 -20.29
C TRP A 201 36.34 6.21 -20.87
N ILE A 202 35.73 5.02 -20.73
CA ILE A 202 34.37 4.73 -21.22
C ILE A 202 33.33 5.59 -20.46
N ARG A 203 33.66 6.12 -19.26
CA ARG A 203 32.82 7.07 -18.52
C ARG A 203 32.50 8.35 -19.32
N TYR A 204 33.42 8.80 -20.17
CA TYR A 204 33.21 9.99 -21.00
C TYR A 204 32.30 9.72 -22.21
N VAL A 205 32.14 8.46 -22.59
CA VAL A 205 31.34 8.03 -23.75
C VAL A 205 29.96 7.51 -23.33
N LEU A 206 29.84 6.95 -22.12
CA LEU A 206 28.56 6.47 -21.55
C LEU A 206 27.78 7.63 -20.92
N PRO A 207 26.60 8.01 -21.46
CA PRO A 207 25.79 9.07 -20.88
C PRO A 207 25.24 8.63 -19.51
N ALA A 208 25.47 9.46 -18.48
CA ALA A 208 25.06 9.22 -17.09
C ALA A 208 23.55 9.13 -16.87
N GLY A 209 22.74 9.50 -17.88
CA GLY A 209 21.28 9.35 -17.84
C GLY A 209 20.56 10.33 -16.91
N HIS A 210 21.24 11.36 -16.37
CA HIS A 210 20.65 12.33 -15.43
C HIS A 210 19.40 13.04 -15.97
N LYS A 211 19.34 13.34 -17.27
CA LYS A 211 18.15 13.95 -17.89
C LYS A 211 16.93 13.02 -17.81
N ALA A 212 17.11 11.72 -18.05
CA ALA A 212 16.04 10.73 -17.98
C ALA A 212 15.57 10.50 -16.53
N GLU A 213 16.50 10.47 -15.58
CA GLU A 213 16.22 10.36 -14.15
C GLU A 213 15.44 11.58 -13.63
N ALA A 214 15.89 12.79 -13.97
CA ALA A 214 15.23 14.03 -13.55
C ALA A 214 13.81 14.12 -14.11
N VAL A 215 13.64 13.85 -15.41
CA VAL A 215 12.31 13.83 -16.06
C VAL A 215 11.40 12.76 -15.44
N ALA A 216 11.92 11.56 -15.14
CA ALA A 216 11.12 10.53 -14.49
C ALA A 216 10.69 10.92 -13.06
N HIS A 217 11.56 11.56 -12.28
CA HIS A 217 11.20 12.12 -10.99
C HIS A 217 10.16 13.24 -11.09
N ASP A 218 10.29 14.13 -12.08
CA ASP A 218 9.32 15.20 -12.29
C ASP A 218 7.96 14.65 -12.70
N ILE A 219 7.91 13.64 -13.57
CA ILE A 219 6.68 12.93 -13.92
C ILE A 219 6.03 12.32 -12.68
N ALA A 220 6.78 11.53 -11.92
CA ALA A 220 6.26 10.89 -10.70
C ALA A 220 5.79 11.94 -9.68
N ARG A 221 6.52 13.05 -9.55
CA ARG A 221 6.15 14.16 -8.65
C ARG A 221 4.85 14.83 -9.07
N VAL A 222 4.69 15.16 -10.35
CA VAL A 222 3.49 15.80 -10.87
C VAL A 222 2.28 14.88 -10.70
N LEU A 223 2.44 13.58 -10.98
CA LEU A 223 1.36 12.60 -10.85
C LEU A 223 0.95 12.36 -9.40
N LEU A 224 1.91 12.02 -8.53
CA LEU A 224 1.63 11.62 -7.16
C LEU A 224 1.32 12.82 -6.24
N ARG A 225 1.53 14.07 -6.69
CA ARG A 225 1.13 15.27 -5.95
C ARG A 225 -0.15 15.93 -6.45
N SER A 226 -0.67 15.56 -7.62
CA SER A 226 -1.94 16.14 -8.10
C SER A 226 -3.09 15.70 -7.21
N GLU A 227 -3.83 16.67 -6.68
CA GLU A 227 -4.97 16.41 -5.82
C GLU A 227 -6.19 15.97 -6.61
N GLU A 228 -6.37 16.53 -7.80
CA GLU A 228 -7.48 16.23 -8.71
C GLU A 228 -7.39 14.80 -9.22
N LEU A 229 -6.19 14.37 -9.63
CA LEU A 229 -5.95 12.97 -10.01
C LEU A 229 -6.18 12.03 -8.82
N ARG A 230 -5.71 12.40 -7.62
CA ARG A 230 -5.92 11.59 -6.41
C ARG A 230 -7.40 11.41 -6.11
N LYS A 231 -8.19 12.50 -6.11
CA LYS A 231 -9.64 12.46 -5.91
C LYS A 231 -10.33 11.59 -6.98
N PHE A 232 -9.96 11.75 -8.24
CA PHE A 232 -10.46 10.90 -9.33
C PHE A 232 -10.19 9.40 -9.07
N LEU A 233 -8.99 9.05 -8.59
CA LEU A 233 -8.63 7.66 -8.29
C LEU A 233 -9.41 7.11 -7.10
N VAL A 234 -9.55 7.88 -6.02
CA VAL A 234 -10.30 7.46 -4.82
C VAL A 234 -11.78 7.22 -5.15
N THR A 235 -12.40 8.11 -5.93
CA THR A 235 -13.85 8.05 -6.19
C THR A 235 -14.23 7.15 -7.37
N LEU A 236 -13.49 7.21 -8.50
CA LEU A 236 -13.92 6.60 -9.76
C LEU A 236 -13.07 5.40 -10.20
N ARG A 237 -11.80 5.35 -9.82
CA ARG A 237 -10.85 4.30 -10.25
C ARG A 237 -9.99 3.75 -9.10
N PRO A 238 -10.60 3.25 -8.01
CA PRO A 238 -9.86 2.72 -6.86
C PRO A 238 -9.01 1.49 -7.23
N ASP A 239 -9.36 0.78 -8.32
CA ASP A 239 -8.60 -0.33 -8.88
C ASP A 239 -7.15 0.03 -9.25
N ALA A 240 -6.88 1.32 -9.47
CA ALA A 240 -5.55 1.84 -9.84
C ALA A 240 -4.69 2.30 -8.67
N LEU A 241 -5.25 2.41 -7.48
CA LEU A 241 -4.51 2.88 -6.31
C LEU A 241 -3.32 1.97 -5.97
N PRO A 242 -3.44 0.61 -5.98
CA PRO A 242 -2.30 -0.28 -5.73
C PRO A 242 -1.12 -0.04 -6.66
N ASP A 243 -1.37 0.19 -7.95
CA ASP A 243 -0.31 0.39 -8.95
C ASP A 243 0.58 1.61 -8.60
N LEU A 244 -0.05 2.67 -8.11
CA LEU A 244 0.61 3.93 -7.77
C LEU A 244 1.25 3.88 -6.37
N MET A 245 0.58 3.25 -5.40
CA MET A 245 1.12 3.04 -4.05
C MET A 245 2.33 2.09 -4.07
N ALA A 246 2.40 1.17 -5.04
CA ALA A 246 3.48 0.18 -5.16
C ALA A 246 4.77 0.73 -5.80
N ILE A 247 4.71 1.90 -6.46
CA ILE A 247 5.86 2.51 -7.16
C ILE A 247 7.05 2.59 -6.20
N LYS A 248 8.26 2.16 -6.59
CA LYS A 248 9.43 2.15 -5.67
C LYS A 248 10.14 3.51 -5.57
N LEU A 249 9.38 4.57 -5.31
CA LEU A 249 9.86 5.94 -5.10
C LEU A 249 9.40 6.46 -3.74
N GLN A 250 10.23 7.27 -3.07
CA GLN A 250 9.91 7.78 -1.72
C GLN A 250 8.62 8.60 -1.66
N ILE A 251 8.30 9.34 -2.73
CA ILE A 251 7.08 10.16 -2.82
C ILE A 251 5.77 9.36 -2.78
N ARG A 252 5.84 8.02 -2.92
CA ARG A 252 4.68 7.14 -2.75
C ARG A 252 4.12 7.18 -1.33
N PHE A 253 4.95 7.45 -0.32
CA PHE A 253 4.53 7.41 1.08
C PHE A 253 3.57 8.56 1.36
N ASP A 254 3.92 9.79 0.95
CA ASP A 254 3.04 10.96 1.01
C ASP A 254 1.74 10.75 0.21
N PHE A 255 1.83 10.11 -0.95
CA PHE A 255 0.66 9.80 -1.77
C PHE A 255 -0.26 8.77 -1.10
N SER A 256 0.32 7.69 -0.58
CA SER A 256 -0.41 6.63 0.12
C SER A 256 -1.08 7.16 1.38
N ASP A 257 -0.41 8.02 2.15
CA ASP A 257 -0.97 8.69 3.33
C ASP A 257 -2.24 9.47 2.97
N LYS A 258 -2.15 10.32 1.94
CA LYS A 258 -3.28 11.13 1.47
C LYS A 258 -4.42 10.28 0.89
N VAL A 259 -4.10 9.22 0.15
CA VAL A 259 -5.10 8.30 -0.41
C VAL A 259 -5.87 7.59 0.71
N LEU A 260 -5.16 7.03 1.70
CA LEU A 260 -5.80 6.31 2.80
C LEU A 260 -6.65 7.26 3.66
N ARG A 261 -6.19 8.50 3.86
CA ARG A 261 -6.96 9.56 4.52
C ARG A 261 -8.24 9.89 3.75
N ASP A 262 -8.14 10.12 2.44
CA ASP A 262 -9.31 10.42 1.60
C ASP A 262 -10.29 9.23 1.56
N LEU A 263 -9.79 7.99 1.55
CA LEU A 263 -10.61 6.78 1.57
C LEU A 263 -11.39 6.60 2.88
N ILE A 264 -10.75 6.79 4.05
CA ILE A 264 -11.46 6.67 5.32
C ILE A 264 -12.42 7.84 5.55
N ALA A 265 -12.11 9.02 5.01
CA ALA A 265 -12.93 10.21 5.18
C ALA A 265 -14.25 10.16 4.38
N ASP A 266 -14.29 9.41 3.28
CA ASP A 266 -15.48 9.22 2.46
C ASP A 266 -16.16 7.88 2.80
N THR A 267 -17.32 7.96 3.46
CA THR A 267 -18.12 6.78 3.84
C THR A 267 -18.70 6.02 2.65
N GLY A 268 -18.71 6.63 1.45
CA GLY A 268 -19.08 5.98 0.20
C GLY A 268 -17.90 5.31 -0.52
N SER A 269 -16.69 5.38 0.04
CA SER A 269 -15.49 4.93 -0.65
C SER A 269 -15.43 3.41 -0.83
N ARG A 270 -14.57 2.98 -1.76
CA ARG A 270 -14.31 1.55 -1.99
C ARG A 270 -13.78 0.85 -0.74
N LEU A 271 -13.08 1.56 0.15
CA LEU A 271 -12.56 0.98 1.39
C LEU A 271 -13.70 0.50 2.30
N TYR A 272 -14.75 1.31 2.46
CA TYR A 272 -15.93 0.94 3.27
C TYR A 272 -16.61 -0.30 2.70
N GLN A 273 -16.82 -0.31 1.38
CA GLN A 273 -17.42 -1.46 0.69
C GLN A 273 -16.57 -2.74 0.86
N GLU A 274 -15.25 -2.66 0.71
CA GLU A 274 -14.39 -3.83 0.83
C GLU A 274 -14.36 -4.37 2.26
N ILE A 275 -14.38 -3.49 3.28
CA ILE A 275 -14.43 -3.88 4.69
C ILE A 275 -15.78 -4.52 5.04
N GLU A 276 -16.89 -3.92 4.59
CA GLU A 276 -18.24 -4.45 4.80
C GLU A 276 -18.40 -5.86 4.24
N HIS A 277 -17.87 -6.12 3.03
CA HIS A 277 -17.93 -7.45 2.40
C HIS A 277 -16.90 -8.44 2.95
N ASN A 278 -15.92 -7.99 3.76
CA ASN A 278 -14.85 -8.83 4.31
C ASN A 278 -15.17 -9.29 5.74
N GLN A 279 -16.21 -10.12 5.88
CA GLN A 279 -16.65 -10.68 7.17
C GLN A 279 -16.20 -12.12 7.39
N ASN A 280 -15.69 -12.79 6.35
CA ASN A 280 -15.36 -14.21 6.43
C ASN A 280 -14.02 -14.43 7.14
N LEU A 281 -14.07 -15.17 8.24
CA LEU A 281 -12.89 -15.67 8.92
C LEU A 281 -12.30 -16.87 8.18
N ARG A 282 -10.97 -16.95 8.21
CA ARG A 282 -10.17 -18.07 7.72
C ARG A 282 -9.77 -18.95 8.91
N ASP A 283 -9.45 -20.22 8.62
CA ASP A 283 -8.86 -21.12 9.59
C ASP A 283 -7.67 -20.47 10.32
N LYS A 284 -7.59 -20.70 11.64
CA LYS A 284 -6.58 -20.16 12.56
C LYS A 284 -6.63 -18.64 12.80
N GLY A 285 -7.83 -18.03 12.76
CA GLY A 285 -8.05 -16.67 13.27
C GLY A 285 -7.49 -15.57 12.37
N GLY A 286 -7.64 -15.68 11.05
CA GLY A 286 -7.35 -14.58 10.10
C GLY A 286 -8.57 -14.24 9.25
N TYR A 287 -8.43 -13.31 8.32
CA TYR A 287 -9.50 -12.96 7.38
C TYR A 287 -9.28 -13.61 6.02
N ALA A 288 -10.36 -14.08 5.41
CA ALA A 288 -10.34 -14.56 4.03
C ALA A 288 -10.55 -13.37 3.08
N ILE A 289 -9.46 -12.68 2.70
CA ILE A 289 -9.53 -11.51 1.82
C ILE A 289 -9.79 -11.97 0.36
N PRO A 290 -10.97 -11.66 -0.21
CA PRO A 290 -11.32 -12.05 -1.57
C PRO A 290 -10.45 -11.36 -2.64
N GLU A 291 -10.41 -11.90 -3.85
CA GLU A 291 -9.59 -11.32 -4.93
C GLU A 291 -10.14 -9.98 -5.45
N GLU A 292 -11.45 -9.79 -5.33
CA GLU A 292 -12.18 -8.58 -5.69
C GLU A 292 -11.94 -7.39 -4.75
N ASN A 293 -11.38 -7.64 -3.56
CA ASN A 293 -11.02 -6.61 -2.59
C ASN A 293 -9.63 -6.07 -2.91
N VAL A 294 -9.56 -5.15 -3.88
CA VAL A 294 -8.32 -4.67 -4.47
C VAL A 294 -7.47 -3.90 -3.46
N LEU A 295 -8.09 -3.10 -2.59
CA LEU A 295 -7.37 -2.31 -1.58
C LEU A 295 -6.93 -3.18 -0.41
N LEU A 296 -7.84 -3.95 0.19
CA LEU A 296 -7.51 -4.81 1.32
C LEU A 296 -6.48 -5.88 0.93
N ARG A 297 -6.59 -6.46 -0.27
CA ARG A 297 -5.59 -7.42 -0.76
C ARG A 297 -4.23 -6.78 -0.97
N TYR A 298 -4.18 -5.56 -1.50
CA TYR A 298 -2.92 -4.85 -1.68
C TYR A 298 -2.24 -4.52 -0.34
N LEU A 299 -3.02 -4.07 0.64
CA LEU A 299 -2.49 -3.66 1.95
C LEU A 299 -2.16 -4.85 2.85
N PHE A 300 -3.03 -5.85 2.90
CA PHE A 300 -3.01 -6.92 3.91
C PHE A 300 -2.79 -8.31 3.32
N GLY A 301 -2.85 -8.50 2.00
CA GLY A 301 -2.46 -9.76 1.38
C GLY A 301 -0.96 -10.07 1.58
N ASP A 302 -0.14 -9.03 1.69
CA ASP A 302 1.21 -9.04 2.25
C ASP A 302 1.28 -7.92 3.30
N ALA A 303 1.11 -8.25 4.58
CA ALA A 303 1.00 -7.27 5.66
C ALA A 303 2.28 -6.42 5.87
N GLU A 304 3.42 -6.86 5.32
CA GLU A 304 4.63 -6.04 5.23
C GLU A 304 4.45 -4.79 4.36
N VAL A 305 3.52 -4.81 3.40
CA VAL A 305 3.16 -3.63 2.60
C VAL A 305 2.52 -2.58 3.49
N ALA A 306 1.51 -2.95 4.27
CA ALA A 306 0.89 -2.05 5.25
C ALA A 306 1.91 -1.50 6.26
N HIS A 307 2.84 -2.33 6.74
CA HIS A 307 3.93 -1.89 7.61
C HIS A 307 4.82 -0.84 6.97
N LYS A 308 5.31 -1.10 5.76
CA LYS A 308 6.19 -0.16 5.04
C LYS A 308 5.50 1.16 4.72
N LEU A 309 4.21 1.13 4.43
CA LEU A 309 3.42 2.32 4.12
C LEU A 309 2.99 3.08 5.38
N GLY A 310 3.09 2.49 6.58
CA GLY A 310 2.53 3.06 7.80
C GLY A 310 1.00 3.20 7.71
N ALA A 311 0.33 2.21 7.10
CA ALA A 311 -1.06 2.31 6.64
C ALA A 311 -2.09 2.52 7.77
N TRP A 312 -1.70 2.34 9.03
CA TRP A 312 -2.50 2.64 10.22
C TRP A 312 -2.64 4.14 10.48
N LYS A 313 -1.58 4.92 10.23
CA LYS A 313 -1.46 6.31 10.67
C LYS A 313 -2.46 7.23 9.99
N PRO A 314 -2.56 7.30 8.65
CA PRO A 314 -3.52 8.18 7.99
C PRO A 314 -4.97 7.85 8.35
N VAL A 315 -5.28 6.56 8.56
CA VAL A 315 -6.61 6.09 8.94
C VAL A 315 -6.93 6.49 10.39
N GLY A 316 -6.04 6.15 11.33
CA GLY A 316 -6.22 6.46 12.74
C GLY A 316 -6.25 7.96 13.02
N ASP A 317 -5.33 8.74 12.43
CA ASP A 317 -5.26 10.19 12.63
C ASP A 317 -6.52 10.89 12.12
N GLU A 318 -7.07 10.46 10.97
CA GLU A 318 -8.28 11.05 10.41
C GLU A 318 -9.49 10.81 11.33
N ILE A 319 -9.64 9.60 11.86
CA ILE A 319 -10.75 9.26 12.76
C ILE A 319 -10.65 10.00 14.10
N LEU A 320 -9.44 10.12 14.66
CA LEU A 320 -9.25 10.97 15.84
C LEU A 320 -9.64 12.42 15.55
N ASN A 321 -9.29 12.95 14.36
CA ASN A 321 -9.68 14.30 13.97
C ASN A 321 -11.20 14.42 13.78
N MET A 322 -11.87 13.42 13.23
CA MET A 322 -13.33 13.39 13.07
C MET A 322 -14.06 13.39 14.42
N ILE A 323 -13.61 12.59 15.39
CA ILE A 323 -14.18 12.55 16.74
C ILE A 323 -13.96 13.90 17.44
N ARG A 324 -12.73 14.42 17.43
CA ARG A 324 -12.38 15.74 18.01
C ARG A 324 -13.14 16.90 17.37
N GLY A 325 -13.34 16.83 16.06
CA GLY A 325 -14.12 17.79 15.28
C GLY A 325 -15.64 17.55 15.33
N GLY A 326 -16.09 16.47 15.99
CA GLY A 326 -17.44 15.95 15.91
C GLY A 326 -18.53 16.93 16.34
N ALA A 327 -18.21 17.84 17.27
CA ALA A 327 -19.12 18.89 17.69
C ALA A 327 -19.48 19.88 16.56
N LYS A 328 -18.61 20.05 15.56
CA LYS A 328 -18.87 20.94 14.41
C LYS A 328 -19.57 20.24 13.25
N SER A 329 -19.32 18.94 13.08
CA SER A 329 -19.91 18.14 11.99
C SER A 329 -21.27 17.52 12.36
N GLY A 330 -21.66 17.56 13.64
CA GLY A 330 -22.83 16.83 14.16
C GLY A 330 -22.53 15.37 14.48
N TYR A 331 -21.31 14.89 14.22
CA TYR A 331 -20.93 13.50 14.49
C TYR A 331 -20.92 13.18 15.99
N ALA A 332 -20.52 14.13 16.84
CA ALA A 332 -20.60 13.92 18.29
C ALA A 332 -22.04 13.80 18.81
N ASP A 333 -22.98 14.49 18.17
CA ASP A 333 -24.40 14.39 18.51
C ASP A 333 -25.00 13.06 18.06
N ASP A 334 -24.59 12.56 16.90
CA ASP A 334 -24.95 11.22 16.40
C ASP A 334 -24.39 10.13 17.32
N LEU A 335 -23.11 10.21 17.69
CA LEU A 335 -22.48 9.25 18.59
C LEU A 335 -23.17 9.17 19.96
N ASN A 336 -23.65 10.29 20.50
CA ASN A 336 -24.34 10.33 21.79
C ASN A 336 -25.86 10.17 21.67
N ASP A 337 -26.37 9.77 20.50
CA ASP A 337 -27.77 9.41 20.31
C ASP A 337 -28.01 7.92 20.60
N LEU A 338 -29.30 7.54 20.58
CA LEU A 338 -29.75 6.17 20.74
C LEU A 338 -29.05 5.22 19.75
N PRO A 339 -28.68 4.00 20.16
CA PRO A 339 -28.08 3.00 19.29
C PRO A 339 -29.07 2.35 18.31
N ASP A 340 -30.31 2.83 18.26
CA ASP A 340 -31.38 2.28 17.42
C ASP A 340 -30.96 2.33 15.94
N ASN A 341 -30.92 1.16 15.29
CA ASN A 341 -30.41 0.94 13.92
C ASN A 341 -28.88 1.02 13.77
N PHE A 342 -28.10 0.91 14.85
CA PHE A 342 -26.64 0.84 14.75
C PHE A 342 -26.20 -0.29 13.81
N ASP A 343 -26.81 -1.48 13.89
CA ASP A 343 -26.42 -2.62 13.06
C ASP A 343 -26.59 -2.37 11.55
N ASP A 344 -27.63 -1.63 11.16
CA ASP A 344 -27.88 -1.27 9.75
C ASP A 344 -26.95 -0.15 9.27
N GLN A 345 -26.50 0.70 10.18
CA GLN A 345 -25.74 1.92 9.87
C GLN A 345 -24.25 1.82 10.15
N ARG A 346 -23.79 0.77 10.87
CA ARG A 346 -22.40 0.62 11.30
C ARG A 346 -21.40 0.68 10.14
N TRP A 347 -21.78 0.19 8.97
CA TRP A 347 -20.95 0.24 7.76
C TRP A 347 -20.86 1.62 7.12
N ARG A 348 -21.58 2.62 7.65
CA ARG A 348 -21.43 4.04 7.30
C ARG A 348 -20.80 4.84 8.43
N ASP A 349 -20.61 4.22 9.60
CA ASP A 349 -19.98 4.85 10.76
C ASP A 349 -18.44 4.80 10.60
N PRO A 350 -17.78 5.96 10.52
CA PRO A 350 -16.35 6.00 10.24
C PRO A 350 -15.51 5.41 11.38
N THR A 351 -15.95 5.54 12.64
CA THR A 351 -15.24 4.98 13.78
C THR A 351 -15.37 3.45 13.79
N PHE A 352 -16.56 2.90 13.53
CA PHE A 352 -16.74 1.45 13.40
C PHE A 352 -15.88 0.87 12.28
N VAL A 353 -15.94 1.47 11.08
CA VAL A 353 -15.16 0.98 9.92
C VAL A 353 -13.66 1.07 10.18
N CYS A 354 -13.20 2.08 10.92
CA CYS A 354 -11.82 2.16 11.39
C CYS A 354 -11.46 1.01 12.32
N VAL A 355 -12.29 0.72 13.33
CA VAL A 355 -12.08 -0.43 14.23
C VAL A 355 -11.97 -1.72 13.42
N ARG A 356 -12.87 -1.95 12.46
CA ARG A 356 -12.82 -3.13 11.57
C ARG A 356 -11.59 -3.13 10.64
N TYR A 357 -11.13 -1.98 10.16
CA TYR A 357 -9.90 -1.86 9.37
C TYR A 357 -8.67 -2.28 10.19
N PHE A 358 -8.55 -1.78 11.42
CA PHE A 358 -7.49 -2.20 12.34
C PHE A 358 -7.59 -3.69 12.65
N ASP A 359 -8.80 -4.20 12.82
CA ASP A 359 -9.05 -5.60 13.09
C ASP A 359 -8.51 -6.52 11.97
N ILE A 360 -8.84 -6.22 10.72
CA ILE A 360 -8.32 -6.98 9.56
C ILE A 360 -6.79 -6.87 9.47
N MET A 361 -6.25 -5.66 9.62
CA MET A 361 -4.81 -5.39 9.51
C MET A 361 -4.00 -6.18 10.55
N VAL A 362 -4.42 -6.14 11.82
CA VAL A 362 -3.70 -6.76 12.93
C VAL A 362 -3.80 -8.28 12.85
N HIS A 363 -4.98 -8.83 12.53
CA HIS A 363 -5.14 -10.26 12.30
C HIS A 363 -4.26 -10.77 11.16
N GLU A 364 -4.19 -10.06 10.03
CA GLU A 364 -3.36 -10.48 8.90
C GLU A 364 -1.87 -10.35 9.19
N ALA A 365 -1.43 -9.31 9.88
CA ALA A 365 -0.03 -9.17 10.31
C ALA A 365 0.39 -10.30 11.25
N MET A 366 -0.47 -10.62 12.23
CA MET A 366 -0.25 -11.70 13.17
C MET A 366 -0.17 -13.06 12.49
N ARG A 367 -1.11 -13.35 11.58
CA ARG A 367 -1.15 -14.62 10.83
C ARG A 367 0.07 -14.79 9.93
N GLN A 368 0.53 -13.70 9.33
CA GLN A 368 1.69 -13.70 8.43
C GLN A 368 3.04 -13.62 9.18
N GLY A 369 3.01 -13.41 10.52
CA GLY A 369 4.21 -13.34 11.35
C GLY A 369 5.04 -12.09 11.10
N VAL A 370 4.41 -10.96 10.79
CA VAL A 370 5.09 -9.66 10.63
C VAL A 370 5.51 -9.19 12.02
N PRO A 371 6.81 -8.97 12.30
CA PRO A 371 7.33 -8.73 13.66
C PRO A 371 7.07 -7.30 14.17
N TYR A 372 5.86 -6.79 13.96
CA TYR A 372 5.40 -5.47 14.37
C TYR A 372 3.93 -5.54 14.78
N HIS A 373 3.55 -4.78 15.82
CA HIS A 373 2.19 -4.75 16.34
C HIS A 373 1.22 -3.86 15.54
N MET A 374 1.61 -3.43 14.33
CA MET A 374 0.81 -2.60 13.40
C MET A 374 0.17 -1.35 14.02
N TRP A 375 0.81 -0.80 15.06
CA TRP A 375 0.32 0.34 15.83
C TRP A 375 -1.11 0.18 16.35
N LEU A 376 -1.45 -1.02 16.83
CA LEU A 376 -2.73 -1.36 17.44
C LEU A 376 -3.18 -0.43 18.59
N PHE A 377 -2.25 0.36 19.14
CA PHE A 377 -2.49 1.37 20.16
C PHE A 377 -3.36 2.55 19.71
N TYR A 378 -3.72 2.66 18.42
CA TYR A 378 -4.78 3.59 17.99
C TYR A 378 -6.13 3.29 18.66
N LEU A 379 -6.47 2.03 18.94
CA LEU A 379 -7.77 1.71 19.54
C LEU A 379 -7.95 2.34 20.95
N PRO A 380 -6.97 2.23 21.89
CA PRO A 380 -7.02 2.98 23.13
C PRO A 380 -7.05 4.51 22.97
N LEU A 381 -6.43 5.07 21.92
CA LEU A 381 -6.50 6.51 21.63
C LEU A 381 -7.91 6.91 21.18
N ILE A 382 -8.51 6.14 20.26
CA ILE A 382 -9.88 6.35 19.80
C ILE A 382 -10.85 6.26 20.98
N LEU A 383 -10.72 5.23 21.82
CA LEU A 383 -11.53 5.09 23.03
C LEU A 383 -11.41 6.32 23.95
N LYS A 384 -10.21 6.90 24.07
CA LYS A 384 -10.03 8.09 24.89
C LYS A 384 -10.79 9.30 24.34
N GLU A 385 -10.75 9.52 23.02
CA GLU A 385 -11.53 10.59 22.40
C GLU A 385 -13.04 10.34 22.52
N LEU A 386 -13.48 9.08 22.39
CA LEU A 386 -14.87 8.67 22.61
C LEU A 386 -15.33 8.96 24.05
N ASP A 387 -14.50 8.65 25.06
CA ASP A 387 -14.74 8.99 26.47
C ASP A 387 -14.85 10.50 26.68
N ASP A 388 -13.95 11.28 26.07
CA ASP A 388 -13.93 12.74 26.24
C ASP A 388 -15.20 13.44 25.75
N ILE A 389 -15.85 12.89 24.72
CA ILE A 389 -17.12 13.39 24.17
C ILE A 389 -18.36 12.65 24.68
N TYR A 390 -18.21 11.62 25.53
CA TYR A 390 -19.33 10.80 25.98
C TYR A 390 -20.32 11.60 26.81
N ASP A 391 -21.59 11.53 26.43
CA ASP A 391 -22.70 12.21 27.10
C ASP A 391 -23.95 11.32 27.13
N THR A 392 -24.54 11.20 28.31
CA THR A 392 -25.79 10.45 28.57
C THR A 392 -26.85 11.33 29.25
N SER A 393 -26.66 12.66 29.25
CA SER A 393 -27.53 13.61 29.95
C SER A 393 -28.91 13.81 29.32
N ARG A 394 -29.13 13.32 28.09
CA ARG A 394 -30.41 13.43 27.37
C ARG A 394 -31.46 12.52 28.03
N GLU A 395 -32.67 13.04 28.24
CA GLU A 395 -33.77 12.32 28.90
C GLU A 395 -34.20 11.02 28.19
N THR A 396 -33.94 10.92 26.88
CA THR A 396 -34.26 9.74 26.07
C THR A 396 -33.29 8.57 26.27
N ILE A 397 -32.15 8.79 26.92
CA ILE A 397 -31.09 7.78 27.06
C ILE A 397 -31.31 6.94 28.32
N ASP A 398 -31.51 5.64 28.13
CA ASP A 398 -31.52 4.68 29.22
C ASP A 398 -30.09 4.31 29.63
N THR A 399 -29.62 4.89 30.73
CA THR A 399 -28.29 4.63 31.29
C THR A 399 -28.10 3.20 31.84
N LEU A 400 -29.19 2.43 31.99
CA LEU A 400 -29.15 1.03 32.42
C LEU A 400 -29.16 0.04 31.26
N ALA A 401 -29.38 0.50 30.02
CA ALA A 401 -29.29 -0.34 28.84
C ALA A 401 -27.86 -0.88 28.64
N GLU A 402 -27.72 -2.02 27.95
CA GLU A 402 -26.43 -2.63 27.63
C GLU A 402 -25.50 -1.65 26.91
N PHE A 403 -26.05 -0.92 25.93
CA PHE A 403 -25.40 0.20 25.25
C PHE A 403 -26.29 1.42 25.35
N PRO A 404 -26.00 2.40 26.25
CA PRO A 404 -26.82 3.59 26.37
C PRO A 404 -26.84 4.47 25.11
N THR A 405 -25.74 4.51 24.36
CA THR A 405 -25.58 5.32 23.15
C THR A 405 -24.79 4.57 22.07
N ARG A 406 -24.78 5.08 20.84
CA ARG A 406 -23.89 4.59 19.76
C ARG A 406 -22.42 4.64 20.17
N ASN A 407 -22.02 5.66 20.90
CA ASN A 407 -20.68 5.83 21.46
C ASN A 407 -20.34 4.67 22.41
N ALA A 408 -21.25 4.31 23.33
CA ALA A 408 -21.07 3.13 24.19
C ALA A 408 -20.91 1.84 23.37
N ARG A 409 -21.72 1.66 22.31
CA ARG A 409 -21.57 0.52 21.41
C ARG A 409 -20.18 0.48 20.76
N LEU A 410 -19.65 1.60 20.28
CA LEU A 410 -18.29 1.67 19.70
C LEU A 410 -17.18 1.40 20.72
N MET A 411 -17.35 1.85 21.97
CA MET A 411 -16.41 1.50 23.06
C MET A 411 -16.37 -0.01 23.27
N TYR A 412 -17.54 -0.67 23.25
CA TYR A 412 -17.62 -2.12 23.32
C TYR A 412 -16.89 -2.81 22.15
N GLU A 413 -17.10 -2.36 20.90
CA GLU A 413 -16.41 -2.92 19.72
C GLU A 413 -14.88 -2.84 19.86
N ILE A 414 -14.36 -1.76 20.46
CA ILE A 414 -12.93 -1.63 20.76
C ILE A 414 -12.47 -2.68 21.78
N PHE A 415 -13.23 -2.90 22.86
CA PHE A 415 -12.91 -3.91 23.86
C PHE A 415 -12.95 -5.32 23.27
N ASP A 416 -13.98 -5.62 22.47
CA ASP A 416 -14.15 -6.92 21.81
C ASP A 416 -12.97 -7.24 20.88
N VAL A 417 -12.60 -6.30 20.01
CA VAL A 417 -11.46 -6.45 19.09
C VAL A 417 -10.12 -6.63 19.84
N LEU A 418 -9.88 -5.82 20.88
CA LEU A 418 -8.67 -5.95 21.71
C LEU A 418 -8.63 -7.31 22.42
N GLY A 419 -9.76 -7.77 22.97
CA GLY A 419 -9.91 -9.07 23.60
C GLY A 419 -9.65 -10.22 22.63
N ASP A 420 -10.21 -10.14 21.42
CA ASP A 420 -10.00 -11.10 20.36
C ASP A 420 -8.52 -11.23 19.96
N TRP A 421 -7.81 -10.11 19.80
CA TRP A 421 -6.37 -10.13 19.53
C TRP A 421 -5.57 -10.82 20.64
N VAL A 422 -5.95 -10.67 21.91
CA VAL A 422 -5.33 -11.41 23.02
C VAL A 422 -5.64 -12.91 22.91
N LYS A 423 -6.92 -13.26 22.67
CA LYS A 423 -7.38 -14.65 22.59
C LYS A 423 -6.76 -15.43 21.43
N ASN A 424 -6.34 -14.74 20.37
CA ASN A 424 -5.72 -15.35 19.20
C ASN A 424 -4.40 -16.06 19.47
N ILE A 425 -3.78 -15.88 20.64
CA ILE A 425 -2.65 -16.68 21.09
C ILE A 425 -2.90 -18.20 20.96
N ARG A 426 -4.17 -18.64 21.10
CA ARG A 426 -4.59 -20.05 20.97
C ARG A 426 -4.41 -20.62 19.56
N HIS A 427 -4.33 -19.77 18.55
CA HIS A 427 -4.20 -20.14 17.15
C HIS A 427 -2.75 -20.06 16.64
N LEU A 428 -1.84 -19.54 17.46
CA LEU A 428 -0.45 -19.33 17.07
C LEU A 428 0.41 -20.58 17.27
N ASP A 429 1.20 -20.89 16.26
CA ASP A 429 2.25 -21.90 16.36
C ASP A 429 3.39 -21.35 17.24
N LYS A 430 4.06 -22.21 18.03
CA LYS A 430 5.15 -21.81 18.95
C LYS A 430 6.33 -21.13 18.28
N SER A 431 6.52 -21.34 16.97
CA SER A 431 7.56 -20.70 16.17
C SER A 431 7.18 -19.31 15.67
N SER A 432 5.91 -18.88 15.86
CA SER A 432 5.47 -17.55 15.49
C SER A 432 6.20 -16.50 16.32
N PRO A 433 6.64 -15.38 15.74
CA PRO A 433 7.19 -14.27 16.53
C PRO A 433 6.17 -13.74 17.55
N HIS A 434 4.87 -13.90 17.29
CA HIS A 434 3.80 -13.46 18.19
C HIS A 434 3.45 -14.47 19.30
N ALA A 435 4.12 -15.62 19.36
CA ALA A 435 3.97 -16.60 20.45
C ALA A 435 5.00 -16.38 21.58
N ALA A 436 5.88 -15.39 21.47
CA ALA A 436 6.89 -15.09 22.47
C ALA A 436 6.31 -14.27 23.63
N VAL A 437 5.63 -14.92 24.58
CA VAL A 437 5.13 -14.24 25.78
C VAL A 437 6.27 -14.06 26.79
N SER A 438 6.70 -12.82 27.00
CA SER A 438 7.70 -12.48 28.03
C SER A 438 7.04 -11.98 29.32
N ASP A 439 7.71 -12.21 30.45
CA ASP A 439 7.28 -11.67 31.74
C ASP A 439 7.65 -10.19 31.88
N ASP A 440 8.58 -9.69 31.10
CA ASP A 440 8.98 -8.28 31.08
C ASP A 440 7.87 -7.50 30.36
N GLY A 441 7.13 -6.67 31.11
CA GLY A 441 6.02 -5.86 30.61
C GLY A 441 6.47 -4.71 29.70
N GLU A 442 7.33 -4.99 28.72
CA GLU A 442 7.86 -4.02 27.78
C GLU A 442 6.72 -3.43 26.94
N PHE A 443 6.68 -2.10 26.88
CA PHE A 443 5.79 -1.37 25.99
C PHE A 443 6.18 -1.66 24.54
N ALA A 444 5.21 -2.08 23.72
CA ALA A 444 5.38 -2.29 22.28
C ALA A 444 6.45 -3.35 21.94
N SER A 445 6.32 -4.51 22.55
CA SER A 445 7.15 -5.70 22.30
C SER A 445 7.18 -6.15 20.83
N GLY A 446 6.18 -5.74 20.02
CA GLY A 446 5.96 -6.26 18.68
C GLY A 446 5.19 -7.59 18.65
N VAL A 447 4.90 -8.15 19.83
CA VAL A 447 4.08 -9.35 20.01
C VAL A 447 2.62 -8.93 20.15
N ILE A 448 1.85 -9.12 19.08
CA ILE A 448 0.47 -8.61 18.97
C ILE A 448 -0.43 -8.99 20.16
N PRO A 449 -0.54 -10.27 20.60
CA PRO A 449 -1.39 -10.61 21.75
C PRO A 449 -0.97 -9.94 23.06
N MET A 450 0.34 -9.75 23.28
CA MET A 450 0.84 -9.05 24.47
C MET A 450 0.56 -7.56 24.42
N ASP A 451 0.88 -6.93 23.29
CA ASP A 451 0.64 -5.50 23.09
C ASP A 451 -0.88 -5.20 23.13
N ALA A 452 -1.73 -6.12 22.66
CA ALA A 452 -3.18 -6.04 22.79
C ALA A 452 -3.65 -6.12 24.25
N ALA A 453 -3.06 -6.99 25.08
CA ALA A 453 -3.38 -7.05 26.51
C ALA A 453 -3.01 -5.76 27.25
N VAL A 454 -1.87 -5.16 26.90
CA VAL A 454 -1.45 -3.84 27.38
C VAL A 454 -2.42 -2.74 26.93
N ALA A 455 -2.83 -2.76 25.66
CA ALA A 455 -3.80 -1.83 25.10
C ALA A 455 -5.17 -1.96 25.80
N LEU A 456 -5.63 -3.18 26.05
CA LEU A 456 -6.87 -3.47 26.79
C LEU A 456 -6.79 -2.99 28.24
N GLY A 457 -5.66 -3.17 28.92
CA GLY A 457 -5.43 -2.58 30.25
C GLY A 457 -5.48 -1.05 30.24
N THR A 458 -4.94 -0.43 29.20
CA THR A 458 -4.97 1.04 29.01
C THR A 458 -6.40 1.52 28.73
N ALA A 459 -7.15 0.78 27.92
CA ALA A 459 -8.57 1.02 27.65
C ALA A 459 -9.42 0.93 28.92
N MET A 460 -9.25 -0.15 29.70
CA MET A 460 -9.93 -0.34 30.97
C MET A 460 -9.58 0.76 31.98
N ALA A 461 -8.33 1.20 32.02
CA ALA A 461 -7.92 2.33 32.86
C ALA A 461 -8.64 3.64 32.50
N THR A 462 -8.83 3.91 31.20
CA THR A 462 -9.60 5.08 30.74
C THR A 462 -11.05 5.00 31.21
N VAL A 463 -11.73 3.88 30.98
CA VAL A 463 -13.13 3.68 31.38
C VAL A 463 -13.30 3.73 32.91
N ALA A 464 -12.45 3.01 33.65
CA ALA A 464 -12.56 2.92 35.11
C ALA A 464 -12.38 4.28 35.81
N LEU A 465 -11.54 5.16 35.25
CA LEU A 465 -11.25 6.48 35.81
C LEU A 465 -12.11 7.60 35.21
N SER A 466 -12.96 7.29 34.23
CA SER A 466 -13.89 8.26 33.65
C SER A 466 -14.89 8.74 34.70
N ASN A 467 -15.24 10.02 34.62
CA ASN A 467 -16.34 10.60 35.39
C ASN A 467 -17.63 10.70 34.54
N ARG A 468 -17.56 10.34 33.25
CA ARG A 468 -18.68 10.42 32.28
C ARG A 468 -19.34 9.07 32.09
N ILE A 469 -18.55 8.01 32.16
CA ILE A 469 -19.03 6.64 32.00
C ILE A 469 -19.54 6.14 33.35
N GLY A 470 -20.82 5.75 33.38
CA GLY A 470 -21.46 5.20 34.56
C GLY A 470 -20.96 3.79 34.92
N ASP A 471 -21.13 3.42 36.19
CA ASP A 471 -20.61 2.17 36.76
C ASP A 471 -21.20 0.92 36.12
N THR A 472 -22.47 0.98 35.69
CA THR A 472 -23.14 -0.12 35.00
C THR A 472 -22.42 -0.48 33.70
N PHE A 473 -22.22 0.50 32.81
CA PHE A 473 -21.55 0.27 31.53
C PHE A 473 -20.06 -0.01 31.69
N ALA A 474 -19.37 0.67 32.62
CA ALA A 474 -17.98 0.36 32.95
C ALA A 474 -17.81 -1.08 33.49
N GLY A 475 -18.75 -1.53 34.32
CA GLY A 475 -18.82 -2.90 34.82
C GLY A 475 -19.07 -3.92 33.71
N TYR A 476 -19.96 -3.61 32.76
CA TYR A 476 -20.19 -4.46 31.59
C TYR A 476 -18.93 -4.64 30.73
N LEU A 477 -18.20 -3.55 30.44
CA LEU A 477 -16.92 -3.64 29.72
C LEU A 477 -15.86 -4.43 30.51
N HIS A 478 -15.87 -4.32 31.84
CA HIS A 478 -15.02 -5.14 32.71
C HIS A 478 -15.40 -6.62 32.65
N ASP A 479 -16.70 -6.95 32.61
CA ASP A 479 -17.17 -8.33 32.44
C ASP A 479 -16.72 -8.94 31.10
N CYS A 480 -16.67 -8.16 30.01
CA CYS A 480 -16.07 -8.60 28.76
C CYS A 480 -14.60 -9.02 28.96
N VAL A 481 -13.81 -8.21 29.67
CA VAL A 481 -12.41 -8.53 30.00
C VAL A 481 -12.31 -9.79 30.87
N LEU A 482 -13.19 -9.95 31.86
CA LEU A 482 -13.22 -11.16 32.69
C LEU A 482 -13.57 -12.40 31.85
N SER A 483 -14.47 -12.27 30.87
CA SER A 483 -14.80 -13.32 29.91
C SER A 483 -13.59 -13.70 29.05
N ASP A 484 -12.84 -12.73 28.56
CA ASP A 484 -11.61 -12.97 27.80
C ASP A 484 -10.57 -13.71 28.63
N ILE A 485 -10.34 -13.27 29.88
CA ILE A 485 -9.48 -13.96 30.84
C ILE A 485 -9.98 -15.40 31.02
N ALA A 486 -11.26 -15.59 31.33
CA ALA A 486 -11.87 -16.90 31.58
C ALA A 486 -11.72 -17.86 30.40
N SER A 487 -11.75 -17.33 29.17
CA SER A 487 -11.61 -18.13 27.94
C SER A 487 -10.22 -18.71 27.71
N LEU A 488 -9.19 -18.16 28.35
CA LEU A 488 -7.81 -18.63 28.25
C LEU A 488 -7.51 -19.73 29.26
N SER A 489 -6.89 -20.81 28.79
CA SER A 489 -6.41 -21.91 29.64
C SER A 489 -5.39 -21.43 30.69
N ARG A 490 -5.34 -22.10 31.85
CA ARG A 490 -4.34 -21.82 32.90
C ARG A 490 -2.97 -22.45 32.63
N LYS A 491 -2.81 -23.17 31.53
CA LYS A 491 -1.60 -23.96 31.23
C LYS A 491 -1.00 -23.59 29.88
N GLY A 492 0.30 -23.82 29.74
CA GLY A 492 1.01 -23.60 28.49
C GLY A 492 1.05 -22.12 28.08
N LEU A 493 1.08 -21.88 26.77
CA LEU A 493 1.18 -20.54 26.20
C LEU A 493 -0.02 -19.66 26.56
N GLU A 494 -1.23 -20.21 26.50
CA GLU A 494 -2.45 -19.52 26.96
C GLU A 494 -2.38 -19.15 28.44
N GLY A 495 -1.79 -19.99 29.29
CA GLY A 495 -1.60 -19.69 30.71
C GLY A 495 -0.66 -18.52 30.96
N GLN A 496 0.41 -18.42 30.18
CA GLN A 496 1.31 -17.26 30.21
C GLN A 496 0.58 -16.00 29.73
N MET A 497 -0.18 -16.10 28.63
CA MET A 497 -0.97 -14.98 28.12
C MET A 497 -2.06 -14.54 29.10
N ARG A 498 -2.72 -15.48 29.79
CA ARG A 498 -3.70 -15.21 30.84
C ARG A 498 -3.08 -14.42 31.99
N ALA A 499 -1.91 -14.85 32.47
CA ALA A 499 -1.18 -14.14 33.53
C ALA A 499 -0.76 -12.72 33.08
N MET A 500 -0.28 -12.59 31.85
CA MET A 500 0.06 -11.30 31.24
C MET A 500 -1.19 -10.39 31.15
N LEU A 501 -2.32 -10.89 30.65
CA LEU A 501 -3.57 -10.13 30.58
C LEU A 501 -4.01 -9.66 31.97
N ILE A 502 -4.06 -10.55 32.96
CA ILE A 502 -4.40 -10.20 34.35
C ILE A 502 -3.49 -9.07 34.86
N ARG A 503 -2.18 -9.18 34.65
CA ARG A 503 -1.21 -8.15 35.06
C ARG A 503 -1.47 -6.83 34.36
N SER A 504 -1.68 -6.83 33.04
CA SER A 504 -1.96 -5.64 32.25
C SER A 504 -3.24 -4.95 32.69
N ILE A 505 -4.30 -5.69 33.04
CA ILE A 505 -5.52 -5.09 33.58
C ILE A 505 -5.24 -4.47 34.96
N ILE A 506 -4.61 -5.20 35.88
CA ILE A 506 -4.33 -4.71 37.24
C ILE A 506 -3.44 -3.46 37.23
N SER A 507 -2.47 -3.38 36.33
CA SER A 507 -1.58 -2.21 36.21
C SER A 507 -2.19 -1.04 35.44
N GLY A 508 -3.35 -1.22 34.79
CA GLY A 508 -3.93 -0.21 33.89
C GLY A 508 -3.11 -0.04 32.60
N GLY A 509 -2.64 -1.15 32.04
CA GLY A 509 -1.68 -1.19 30.94
C GLY A 509 -0.33 -0.66 31.39
N ASN A 510 0.22 0.28 30.61
CA ASN A 510 1.53 0.90 30.90
C ASN A 510 1.45 2.15 31.78
N ARG A 511 0.28 2.42 32.38
CA ARG A 511 0.09 3.56 33.28
C ARG A 511 0.50 3.27 34.73
N HIS A 512 0.67 2.00 35.10
CA HIS A 512 1.04 1.53 36.45
C HIS A 512 0.22 2.19 37.58
N LEU A 513 -1.10 2.19 37.42
CA LEU A 513 -2.03 2.94 38.26
C LEU A 513 -2.20 2.32 39.66
N LYS A 514 -2.47 3.16 40.66
CA LYS A 514 -2.73 2.78 42.06
C LYS A 514 -3.88 3.57 42.68
N GLY A 515 -4.37 3.13 43.84
CA GLY A 515 -5.40 3.83 44.61
C GLY A 515 -6.78 3.72 43.96
N ARG A 516 -7.36 4.85 43.55
CA ARG A 516 -8.72 4.96 42.97
C ARG A 516 -8.99 3.93 41.88
N TYR A 517 -8.01 3.64 41.02
CA TYR A 517 -8.18 2.64 39.96
C TYR A 517 -8.48 1.24 40.53
N GLY A 518 -7.73 0.81 41.55
CA GLY A 518 -7.94 -0.49 42.20
C GLY A 518 -9.29 -0.57 42.91
N GLU A 519 -9.75 0.52 43.53
CA GLU A 519 -11.09 0.60 44.14
C GLU A 519 -12.20 0.45 43.10
N ARG A 520 -12.03 1.07 41.92
CA ARG A 520 -12.96 0.93 40.79
C ARG A 520 -13.01 -0.52 40.29
N LEU A 521 -11.86 -1.14 40.07
CA LEU A 521 -11.80 -2.56 39.67
C LEU A 521 -12.47 -3.49 40.70
N LYS A 522 -12.26 -3.26 42.00
CA LYS A 522 -12.96 -4.02 43.06
C LYS A 522 -14.47 -3.84 43.01
N THR A 523 -14.93 -2.62 42.72
CA THR A 523 -16.35 -2.31 42.57
C THR A 523 -16.93 -3.09 41.39
N PHE A 524 -16.26 -3.09 40.24
CA PHE A 524 -16.70 -3.85 39.07
C PHE A 524 -16.70 -5.36 39.32
N VAL A 525 -15.66 -5.91 39.96
CA VAL A 525 -15.65 -7.32 40.40
C VAL A 525 -16.83 -7.65 41.31
N ALA A 526 -17.22 -6.75 42.21
CA ALA A 526 -18.36 -6.96 43.10
C ALA A 526 -19.71 -6.97 42.35
N MET A 527 -19.79 -6.25 41.23
CA MET A 527 -20.95 -6.21 40.33
C MET A 527 -21.00 -7.39 39.34
N ALA A 528 -19.84 -7.95 38.98
CA ALA A 528 -19.70 -9.04 38.02
C ALA A 528 -20.49 -10.30 38.40
N ASP A 529 -20.94 -11.04 37.38
CA ASP A 529 -21.66 -12.31 37.55
C ASP A 529 -20.88 -13.30 38.48
N PRO A 530 -21.55 -13.94 39.46
CA PRO A 530 -20.88 -14.84 40.40
C PRO A 530 -20.19 -16.05 39.75
N VAL A 531 -20.72 -16.58 38.65
CA VAL A 531 -20.11 -17.70 37.90
C VAL A 531 -18.86 -17.23 37.20
N LEU A 532 -18.92 -16.06 36.54
CA LEU A 532 -17.76 -15.45 35.90
C LEU A 532 -16.66 -15.16 36.91
N ARG A 533 -17.00 -14.55 38.06
CA ARG A 533 -16.09 -14.27 39.17
C ARG A 533 -15.40 -15.53 39.68
N HIS A 534 -16.13 -16.65 39.80
CA HIS A 534 -15.54 -17.93 40.20
C HIS A 534 -14.54 -18.46 39.17
N SER A 535 -14.81 -18.26 37.88
CA SER A 535 -13.94 -18.72 36.78
C SER A 535 -12.60 -17.96 36.69
N VAL A 536 -12.53 -16.75 37.27
CA VAL A 536 -11.35 -15.86 37.27
C VAL A 536 -10.78 -15.61 38.67
N LYS A 537 -10.81 -16.62 39.54
CA LYS A 537 -10.29 -16.51 40.92
C LYS A 537 -8.85 -15.98 41.01
N ASP A 538 -7.99 -16.37 40.07
CA ASP A 538 -6.62 -15.89 39.96
C ASP A 538 -6.54 -14.37 39.69
N TYR A 539 -7.46 -13.82 38.91
CA TYR A 539 -7.60 -12.37 38.75
C TYR A 539 -8.03 -11.70 40.06
N THR A 540 -9.04 -12.25 40.75
CA THR A 540 -9.52 -11.66 42.01
C THR A 540 -8.46 -11.71 43.11
N ASP A 541 -7.70 -12.80 43.19
CA ASP A 541 -6.60 -12.98 44.15
C ASP A 541 -5.47 -11.98 43.83
N ALA A 542 -5.11 -11.81 42.55
CA ALA A 542 -4.10 -10.85 42.11
C ALA A 542 -4.54 -9.39 42.37
N LEU A 543 -5.82 -9.07 42.14
CA LEU A 543 -6.38 -7.74 42.41
C LEU A 543 -6.32 -7.41 43.91
N ALA A 544 -6.70 -8.35 44.77
CA ALA A 544 -6.63 -8.19 46.22
C ALA A 544 -5.18 -8.03 46.71
N ALA A 545 -4.22 -8.76 46.13
CA ALA A 545 -2.81 -8.64 46.44
C ALA A 545 -2.22 -7.29 46.01
N ALA A 546 -2.61 -6.79 44.83
CA ALA A 546 -2.13 -5.51 44.30
C ALA A 546 -2.72 -4.30 45.05
N PHE A 547 -3.96 -4.41 45.53
CA PHE A 547 -4.68 -3.34 46.22
C PHE A 547 -5.25 -3.85 47.56
N PRO A 548 -4.43 -3.99 48.61
CA PRO A 548 -4.91 -4.44 49.92
C PRO A 548 -5.88 -3.42 50.52
N GLU A 549 -6.86 -3.90 51.30
CA GLU A 549 -7.76 -3.03 52.06
C GLU A 549 -6.98 -2.14 53.04
N PRO A 550 -7.35 -0.86 53.21
CA PRO A 550 -6.73 0.04 54.17
C PRO A 550 -7.04 -0.41 55.60
N GLY A 551 -6.28 -1.39 56.09
CA GLY A 551 -6.44 -1.99 57.41
C GLY A 551 -5.68 -3.31 57.60
N GLY A 552 -5.22 -3.94 56.52
CA GLY A 552 -4.46 -5.20 56.54
C GLY A 552 -2.95 -5.03 56.59
N ARG A 553 -2.40 -4.23 57.52
CA ARG A 553 -1.00 -4.38 57.93
C ARG A 553 -1.00 -5.02 59.32
N ARG A 554 -0.70 -6.32 59.36
CA ARG A 554 -0.18 -6.99 60.55
C ARG A 554 1.24 -7.42 60.26
#